data_AF-X8CHS6-F1
#
_entry.id   AF-X8CHS6-F1
#
_cell.length_a   1.000
_cell.length_b   1.000
_cell.length_c   1.000
_cell.angle_alpha   90.00
_cell.angle_beta   90.00
_cell.angle_gamma   90.00
#
_symmetry.space_group_name_H-M   'P 1'
#
loop_
_entity.id
_entity.type
_entity.pdbx_description
1 polymer ?
#
loop_
_entity_poly.entity_id
_entity_poly.type
_entity_poly.pdbx_seq_one_letter_code
_entity_poly.pdbx_strand_id
1 'polypeptide(L)'
;MSKFLSREGVARVTTPLARGLLRTGFTADSVTIIGTAAAVLAALTLFSTGRLFAGTFVIWFFVMFDTLDGAMARESGGGSRFGAVLDATCDRISDGAVFCGLLWWAAFGLHSASLVVATMICLVTSQVISYIKARAEASGLRGDGGFIERPERLIIALVGAGLSDLPVFPLPWALHVAMWLLAVASMITCAQRLHTVRHSPGPPIPCAPRTSAGNRKRASRDLGARGSESAWGEPLPAGWRDGGLGICGGLAAGAGHAGIRRPQRVRRGSAGGGPQRRTRAAAQESGPGHRRATVRRARYADSCFAGLLRPLLAGGVSIADDGPPHAGRQLNDSVAGKEHLAAALAAGRGAILALPHSGNWDMAGVWLAQTHGRFTTVAERLKPESLYRRFIDYREGLGFEVLPLSGGPRPPFELLCERLADNRVVCLMAERDLTRTGAQVDFFGEPTRMPAGPAKLALETGAALLPVHCWYETDGWGFEVYPALDCASGNVGVITQALADRFAHNIAAHPADWHMLQPQWLADLPEERRASLGRPDADRHGLPVLVRRSRRGAVTRAAAG
;
A
#
# COMPACT_ATOMS: atom_id res chain seq x y z
N MET A 1 -45.48 -0.93 18.53
CA MET A 1 -44.63 -0.19 17.56
C MET A 1 -44.97 -0.67 16.14
N SER A 2 -46.25 -0.58 15.73
CA SER A 2 -47.00 0.59 15.20
C SER A 2 -46.78 0.76 13.69
N LYS A 3 -47.86 0.49 12.94
CA LYS A 3 -48.07 0.57 11.48
C LYS A 3 -47.59 1.86 10.78
N PHE A 4 -47.02 2.83 11.49
CA PHE A 4 -46.45 4.06 10.96
C PHE A 4 -45.05 3.90 10.33
N LEU A 5 -44.33 2.83 10.68
CA LEU A 5 -43.02 2.49 10.08
C LEU A 5 -43.11 1.32 9.08
N SER A 6 -44.31 0.97 8.60
CA SER A 6 -44.40 0.04 7.47
C SER A 6 -43.85 0.73 6.22
N ARG A 7 -43.18 -0.02 5.34
CA ARG A 7 -42.67 0.49 4.05
C ARG A 7 -43.75 1.25 3.26
N GLU A 8 -45.01 0.88 3.43
CA GLU A 8 -46.18 1.54 2.84
C GLU A 8 -46.48 2.92 3.46
N GLY A 9 -46.32 3.08 4.78
CA GLY A 9 -46.53 4.35 5.48
C GLY A 9 -45.50 5.41 5.07
N VAL A 10 -44.22 5.01 4.98
CA VAL A 10 -43.14 5.87 4.49
C VAL A 10 -43.38 6.23 3.03
N ALA A 11 -43.73 5.26 2.18
CA ALA A 11 -44.02 5.50 0.76
C ALA A 11 -45.16 6.51 0.55
N ARG A 12 -46.22 6.48 1.36
CA ARG A 12 -47.32 7.46 1.25
C ARG A 12 -46.88 8.91 1.42
N VAL A 13 -45.85 9.15 2.23
CA VAL A 13 -45.32 10.50 2.49
C VAL A 13 -44.25 10.86 1.46
N THR A 14 -43.34 9.94 1.14
CA THR A 14 -42.21 10.23 0.26
C THR A 14 -42.59 10.30 -1.21
N THR A 15 -43.54 9.49 -1.68
CA THR A 15 -43.94 9.45 -3.10
C THR A 15 -44.53 10.77 -3.63
N PRO A 16 -45.47 11.47 -2.94
CA PRO A 16 -45.97 12.76 -3.44
C PRO A 16 -44.88 13.84 -3.46
N LEU A 17 -43.98 13.85 -2.47
CA LEU A 17 -42.83 14.76 -2.44
C LEU A 17 -41.85 14.48 -3.58
N ALA A 18 -41.54 13.21 -3.82
CA ALA A 18 -40.68 12.77 -4.93
C ALA A 18 -41.24 13.23 -6.28
N ARG A 19 -42.55 13.06 -6.52
CA ARG A 19 -43.21 13.55 -7.75
C ARG A 19 -43.17 15.07 -7.86
N GLY A 20 -43.33 15.79 -6.75
CA GLY A 20 -43.22 17.24 -6.70
C GLY A 20 -41.83 17.72 -7.13
N LEU A 21 -40.78 17.14 -6.56
CA LEU A 21 -39.40 17.49 -6.87
C LEU A 21 -39.01 17.16 -8.32
N LEU A 22 -39.44 16.00 -8.83
CA LEU A 22 -39.24 15.62 -10.23
C LEU A 22 -39.91 16.62 -11.19
N ARG A 23 -41.10 17.13 -10.87
CA ARG A 23 -41.78 18.16 -11.67
C ARG A 23 -41.06 19.51 -11.67
N THR A 24 -40.38 19.84 -10.59
CA THR A 24 -39.56 21.07 -10.49
C THR A 24 -38.18 20.95 -11.16
N GLY A 25 -37.84 19.78 -11.72
CA GLY A 25 -36.58 19.55 -12.44
C GLY A 25 -35.43 19.01 -11.60
N PHE A 26 -35.66 18.65 -10.33
CA PHE A 26 -34.63 17.98 -9.52
C PHE A 26 -34.49 16.51 -9.92
N THR A 27 -33.25 16.03 -9.97
CA THR A 27 -32.93 14.60 -10.12
C THR A 27 -32.70 13.97 -8.74
N ALA A 28 -32.79 12.65 -8.65
CA ALA A 28 -32.45 11.91 -7.43
C ALA A 28 -31.02 12.23 -6.98
N ASP A 29 -30.06 12.17 -7.91
CA ASP A 29 -28.64 12.49 -7.66
C ASP A 29 -28.43 13.89 -7.08
N SER A 30 -29.17 14.90 -7.57
CA SER A 30 -29.10 16.27 -7.04
C SER A 30 -29.59 16.35 -5.59
N VAL A 31 -30.65 15.61 -5.24
CA VAL A 31 -31.17 15.57 -3.87
C VAL A 31 -30.19 14.87 -2.92
N THR A 32 -29.57 13.77 -3.35
CA THR A 32 -28.51 13.08 -2.59
C THR A 32 -27.34 14.01 -2.29
N ILE A 33 -26.84 14.73 -3.31
CA ILE A 33 -25.70 15.64 -3.16
C ILE A 33 -26.04 16.79 -2.20
N ILE A 34 -27.20 17.42 -2.36
CA ILE A 34 -27.62 18.55 -1.50
C ILE A 34 -27.83 18.08 -0.06
N GLY A 35 -28.54 16.97 0.13
CA GLY A 35 -28.78 16.39 1.46
C GLY A 35 -27.48 16.04 2.16
N THR A 36 -26.55 15.39 1.45
CA THR A 36 -25.22 15.04 1.98
C THR A 36 -24.40 16.27 2.33
N ALA A 37 -24.31 17.25 1.43
CA ALA A 37 -23.54 18.47 1.68
C ALA A 37 -24.06 19.24 2.90
N ALA A 38 -25.38 19.33 3.04
CA ALA A 38 -26.01 19.98 4.18
C ALA A 38 -25.82 19.20 5.49
N ALA A 39 -25.94 17.86 5.46
CA ALA A 39 -25.66 17.00 6.62
C ALA A 39 -24.20 17.10 7.07
N VAL A 40 -23.25 17.09 6.13
CA VAL A 40 -21.81 17.25 6.40
C VAL A 40 -21.52 18.61 7.01
N LEU A 41 -22.04 19.69 6.42
CA LEU A 41 -21.85 21.04 6.95
C LEU A 41 -22.42 21.15 8.37
N ALA A 42 -23.63 20.63 8.60
CA ALA A 42 -24.25 20.61 9.92
C ALA A 42 -23.43 19.81 10.94
N ALA A 43 -22.97 18.61 10.58
CA ALA A 43 -22.13 17.78 11.45
C ALA A 43 -20.80 18.47 11.81
N LEU A 44 -20.08 18.99 10.81
CA LEU A 44 -18.77 19.59 11.03
C LEU A 44 -18.81 20.97 11.68
N THR A 45 -19.96 21.66 11.70
CA THR A 45 -20.11 22.97 12.35
C THR A 45 -20.84 22.88 13.70
N LEU A 46 -21.99 22.21 13.77
CA LEU A 46 -22.81 22.17 14.97
C LEU A 46 -22.25 21.17 15.99
N PHE A 47 -21.77 20.01 15.56
CA PHE A 47 -21.14 19.08 16.50
C PHE A 47 -19.78 19.59 16.94
N SER A 48 -18.93 20.11 16.06
CA SER A 48 -17.61 20.61 16.48
C SER A 48 -17.67 21.79 17.48
N THR A 49 -18.71 22.63 17.40
CA THR A 49 -18.94 23.76 18.32
C THR A 49 -19.74 23.40 19.57
N GLY A 50 -20.19 22.15 19.65
CA GLY A 50 -20.89 21.61 20.78
C GLY A 50 -22.38 21.88 20.93
N ARG A 51 -23.01 22.31 19.85
CA ARG A 51 -24.47 22.42 19.73
C ARG A 51 -25.06 21.08 19.27
N LEU A 52 -24.89 20.04 20.08
CA LEU A 52 -25.25 18.67 19.72
C LEU A 52 -26.76 18.49 19.52
N PHE A 53 -27.60 19.13 20.33
CA PHE A 53 -29.05 19.01 20.18
C PHE A 53 -29.55 19.61 18.87
N ALA A 54 -29.16 20.85 18.58
CA ALA A 54 -29.50 21.50 17.31
C ALA A 54 -28.90 20.74 16.11
N GLY A 55 -27.64 20.30 16.22
CA GLY A 55 -26.97 19.49 15.21
C GLY A 55 -27.74 18.20 14.91
N THR A 56 -28.22 17.50 15.94
CA THR A 56 -28.97 16.25 15.79
C THR A 56 -30.21 16.44 14.93
N PHE A 57 -31.01 17.48 15.16
CA PHE A 57 -32.23 17.72 14.37
C PHE A 57 -31.93 18.12 12.93
N VAL A 58 -30.92 18.96 12.71
CA VAL A 58 -30.53 19.40 11.37
C VAL A 58 -29.98 18.22 10.55
N ILE A 59 -29.08 17.43 11.13
CA ILE A 59 -28.50 16.25 10.47
C ILE A 59 -29.59 15.22 10.21
N TRP A 60 -30.45 14.92 11.20
CA TRP A 60 -31.56 13.99 11.03
C TRP A 60 -32.48 14.41 9.87
N PHE A 61 -32.82 15.70 9.79
CA PHE A 61 -33.65 16.23 8.71
C PHE A 61 -33.05 15.98 7.33
N PHE A 62 -31.75 16.24 7.15
CA PHE A 62 -31.08 16.03 5.86
C PHE A 62 -30.80 14.56 5.55
N VAL A 63 -30.55 13.71 6.55
CA VAL A 63 -30.42 12.26 6.36
C VAL A 63 -31.72 11.64 5.86
N MET A 64 -32.89 12.23 6.16
CA MET A 64 -34.16 11.76 5.58
C MET A 64 -34.26 11.98 4.06
N PHE A 65 -33.40 12.82 3.46
CA PHE A 65 -33.38 13.03 2.02
C PHE A 65 -32.89 11.78 1.27
N ASP A 66 -32.11 10.89 1.92
CA ASP A 66 -31.71 9.56 1.40
C ASP A 66 -32.89 8.58 1.26
N THR A 67 -34.00 8.85 1.95
CA THR A 67 -35.24 8.07 1.73
C THR A 67 -36.04 8.66 0.57
N LEU A 68 -35.88 9.96 0.33
CA LEU A 68 -36.60 10.74 -0.67
C LEU A 68 -36.00 10.56 -2.07
N ASP A 69 -34.68 10.61 -2.21
CA ASP A 69 -33.97 10.35 -3.47
C ASP A 69 -34.20 8.91 -3.97
N GLY A 70 -34.24 7.92 -3.07
CA GLY A 70 -34.59 6.54 -3.38
C GLY A 70 -36.04 6.41 -3.84
N ALA A 71 -36.94 7.23 -3.30
CA ALA A 71 -38.32 7.33 -3.81
C ALA A 71 -38.37 7.99 -5.20
N MET A 72 -37.59 9.06 -5.41
CA MET A 72 -37.48 9.72 -6.72
C MET A 72 -36.93 8.76 -7.80
N ALA A 73 -35.90 7.99 -7.48
CA ALA A 73 -35.31 7.00 -8.37
C ALA A 73 -36.31 5.90 -8.77
N ARG A 74 -37.22 5.51 -7.87
CA ARG A 74 -38.30 4.57 -8.18
C ARG A 74 -39.37 5.18 -9.08
N GLU A 75 -39.76 6.42 -8.84
CA GLU A 75 -40.77 7.13 -9.64
C GLU A 75 -40.26 7.51 -11.04
N SER A 76 -38.94 7.71 -11.21
CA SER A 76 -38.32 8.07 -12.50
C SER A 76 -38.04 6.87 -13.42
N GLY A 77 -38.57 5.67 -13.14
CA GLY A 77 -38.39 4.48 -13.98
C GLY A 77 -37.22 3.58 -13.58
N GLY A 78 -36.69 3.74 -12.37
CA GLY A 78 -35.56 2.96 -11.84
C GLY A 78 -34.27 3.79 -11.78
N GLY A 79 -33.55 3.71 -10.66
CA GLY A 79 -32.31 4.47 -10.45
C GLY A 79 -31.18 4.08 -11.42
N SER A 80 -30.20 4.96 -11.56
CA SER A 80 -29.03 4.72 -12.41
C SER A 80 -27.94 3.92 -11.67
N ARG A 81 -27.08 3.19 -12.41
CA ARG A 81 -25.90 2.53 -11.82
C ARG A 81 -24.96 3.52 -11.15
N PHE A 82 -24.84 4.72 -11.72
CA PHE A 82 -24.07 5.81 -11.14
C PHE A 82 -24.70 6.30 -9.84
N GLY A 83 -26.02 6.52 -9.81
CA GLY A 83 -26.77 6.95 -8.64
C GLY A 83 -26.60 5.99 -7.46
N ALA A 84 -26.57 4.68 -7.69
CA ALA A 84 -26.29 3.70 -6.64
C ALA A 84 -24.87 3.81 -6.06
N VAL A 85 -23.87 4.17 -6.89
CA VAL A 85 -22.50 4.42 -6.43
C VAL A 85 -22.42 5.77 -5.70
N LEU A 86 -23.12 6.79 -6.19
CA LEU A 86 -23.21 8.11 -5.60
C LEU A 86 -23.82 8.05 -4.19
N ASP A 87 -24.99 7.41 -4.06
CA ASP A 87 -25.69 7.15 -2.80
C ASP A 87 -24.77 6.49 -1.76
N ALA A 88 -24.18 5.35 -2.13
CA ALA A 88 -23.26 4.64 -1.23
C ALA A 88 -22.02 5.47 -0.86
N THR A 89 -21.56 6.37 -1.73
CA THR A 89 -20.41 7.25 -1.45
C THR A 89 -20.81 8.39 -0.50
N CYS A 90 -21.92 9.04 -0.78
CA CYS A 90 -22.52 10.09 0.03
C CYS A 90 -22.83 9.61 1.45
N ASP A 91 -23.37 8.40 1.58
CA ASP A 91 -23.60 7.71 2.86
C ASP A 91 -22.35 7.66 3.75
N ARG A 92 -21.22 7.27 3.17
CA ARG A 92 -19.95 7.12 3.89
C ARG A 92 -19.36 8.48 4.28
N ILE A 93 -19.53 9.48 3.42
CA ILE A 93 -19.09 10.86 3.68
C ILE A 93 -19.92 11.46 4.82
N SER A 94 -21.25 11.32 4.78
CA SER A 94 -22.16 11.81 5.81
C SER A 94 -21.90 11.14 7.16
N ASP A 95 -21.84 9.80 7.20
CA ASP A 95 -21.50 9.03 8.40
C ASP A 95 -20.14 9.42 8.97
N GLY A 96 -19.14 9.58 8.09
CA GLY A 96 -17.80 10.03 8.47
C GLY A 96 -17.81 11.42 9.08
N ALA A 97 -18.55 12.37 8.50
CA ALA A 97 -18.67 13.73 9.00
C ALA A 97 -19.33 13.78 10.39
N VAL A 98 -20.37 12.99 10.63
CA VAL A 98 -21.03 12.84 11.94
C VAL A 98 -20.02 12.42 13.00
N PHE A 99 -19.26 11.34 12.76
CA PHE A 99 -18.26 10.87 13.72
C PHE A 99 -17.07 11.81 13.85
N CYS A 100 -16.60 12.45 12.77
CA CYS A 100 -15.54 13.45 12.84
C CYS A 100 -15.95 14.68 13.66
N GLY A 101 -17.17 15.17 13.49
CA GLY A 101 -17.71 16.27 14.29
C GLY A 101 -17.77 15.92 15.78
N LEU A 102 -18.28 14.73 16.12
CA LEU A 102 -18.30 14.24 17.51
C LEU A 102 -16.91 13.98 18.07
N LEU A 103 -15.98 13.47 17.26
CA LEU A 103 -14.59 13.21 17.66
C LEU A 103 -13.85 14.52 17.96
N TRP A 104 -14.01 15.52 17.09
CA TRP A 104 -13.45 16.85 17.30
C TRP A 104 -13.98 17.46 18.59
N TRP A 105 -15.30 17.46 18.76
CA TRP A 105 -15.97 17.85 19.99
C TRP A 105 -15.28 17.12 21.17
N ALA A 106 -15.23 15.78 21.14
CA ALA A 106 -14.75 14.97 22.26
C ALA A 106 -13.31 15.26 22.67
N ALA A 107 -12.44 15.51 21.68
CA ALA A 107 -11.04 15.79 21.87
C ALA A 107 -10.77 17.21 22.40
N PHE A 108 -11.38 18.22 21.77
CA PHE A 108 -11.03 19.63 22.02
C PHE A 108 -12.05 20.38 22.88
N GLY A 109 -13.27 19.87 23.04
CA GLY A 109 -14.31 20.44 23.92
C GLY A 109 -14.25 19.88 25.34
N LEU A 110 -14.54 18.57 25.53
CA LEU A 110 -14.74 17.86 26.82
C LEU A 110 -13.39 17.38 27.31
N HIS A 111 -12.42 17.22 26.40
CA HIS A 111 -11.13 16.61 26.68
C HIS A 111 -11.29 15.19 27.25
N SER A 112 -12.26 14.42 26.72
CA SER A 112 -12.63 13.09 27.21
C SER A 112 -11.98 11.99 26.37
N ALA A 113 -10.85 11.46 26.84
CA ALA A 113 -10.13 10.37 26.17
C ALA A 113 -11.01 9.13 25.92
N SER A 114 -11.91 8.79 26.85
CA SER A 114 -12.82 7.65 26.69
C SER A 114 -13.76 7.81 25.48
N LEU A 115 -14.31 9.01 25.32
CA LEU A 115 -15.23 9.30 24.21
C LEU A 115 -14.50 9.38 22.87
N VAL A 116 -13.28 9.91 22.86
CA VAL A 116 -12.39 9.90 21.69
C VAL A 116 -12.15 8.46 21.22
N VAL A 117 -11.79 7.55 22.13
CA VAL A 117 -11.54 6.15 21.79
C VAL A 117 -12.79 5.47 21.24
N ALA A 118 -13.94 5.60 21.91
CA ALA A 118 -15.20 5.01 21.45
C ALA A 118 -15.60 5.55 20.06
N THR A 119 -15.48 6.86 19.85
CA THR A 119 -15.83 7.51 18.57
C THR A 119 -14.89 7.10 17.45
N MET A 120 -13.59 6.94 17.72
CA MET A 120 -12.62 6.47 16.73
C MET A 120 -12.89 5.02 16.32
N ILE A 121 -13.29 4.16 17.27
CA ILE A 121 -13.73 2.79 16.96
C ILE A 121 -14.98 2.82 16.06
N CYS A 122 -16.00 3.62 16.39
CA CYS A 122 -17.20 3.78 15.57
C CYS A 122 -16.88 4.31 14.16
N LEU A 123 -15.99 5.29 14.05
CA LEU A 123 -15.57 5.86 12.77
C LEU A 123 -14.95 4.78 11.88
N VAL A 124 -13.98 4.03 12.38
CA VAL A 124 -13.30 2.97 11.59
C VAL A 124 -14.26 1.83 11.27
N THR A 125 -14.99 1.33 12.26
CA THR A 125 -15.90 0.19 12.08
C THR A 125 -17.05 0.51 11.13
N SER A 126 -17.56 1.75 11.10
CA SER A 126 -18.62 2.16 10.16
C SER A 126 -18.20 1.96 8.71
N GLN A 127 -16.96 2.32 8.37
CA GLN A 127 -16.40 2.18 7.02
C GLN A 127 -16.11 0.72 6.69
N VAL A 128 -15.59 -0.05 7.66
CA VAL A 128 -15.28 -1.48 7.50
C VAL A 128 -16.56 -2.29 7.26
N ILE A 129 -17.63 -2.07 8.02
CA ILE A 129 -18.94 -2.75 7.83
C ILE A 129 -19.44 -2.54 6.40
N SER A 130 -19.39 -1.30 5.93
CA SER A 130 -19.83 -0.91 4.59
C SER A 130 -18.94 -1.49 3.49
N TYR A 131 -17.63 -1.57 3.72
CA TYR A 131 -16.68 -2.18 2.79
C TYR A 131 -16.85 -3.70 2.68
N ILE A 132 -17.04 -4.41 3.80
CA ILE A 132 -17.25 -5.87 3.80
C ILE A 132 -18.45 -6.22 2.93
N LYS A 133 -19.57 -5.49 3.08
CA LYS A 133 -20.77 -5.70 2.28
C LYS A 133 -20.48 -5.50 0.78
N ALA A 134 -19.94 -4.33 0.42
CA ALA A 134 -19.66 -3.99 -0.97
C ALA A 134 -18.65 -4.96 -1.63
N ARG A 135 -17.62 -5.39 -0.89
CA ARG A 135 -16.61 -6.32 -1.39
C ARG A 135 -17.16 -7.75 -1.51
N ALA A 136 -18.01 -8.19 -0.59
CA ALA A 136 -18.69 -9.47 -0.67
C ALA A 136 -19.58 -9.53 -1.91
N GLU A 137 -20.44 -8.52 -2.10
CA GLU A 137 -21.34 -8.41 -3.26
C GLU A 137 -20.56 -8.36 -4.58
N ALA A 138 -19.48 -7.57 -4.65
CA ALA A 138 -18.62 -7.50 -5.82
C ALA A 138 -17.89 -8.83 -6.13
N SER A 139 -17.74 -9.71 -5.13
CA SER A 139 -17.13 -11.03 -5.26
C SER A 139 -18.18 -12.14 -5.48
N GLY A 140 -19.46 -11.79 -5.63
CA GLY A 140 -20.56 -12.75 -5.76
C GLY A 140 -20.87 -13.52 -4.47
N LEU A 141 -20.39 -13.06 -3.32
CA LEU A 141 -20.65 -13.63 -1.99
C LEU A 141 -21.78 -12.86 -1.31
N ARG A 142 -22.50 -13.51 -0.38
CA ARG A 142 -23.53 -12.83 0.41
C ARG A 142 -22.87 -12.06 1.56
N GLY A 143 -23.05 -10.75 1.56
CA GLY A 143 -22.62 -9.85 2.63
C GLY A 143 -23.72 -9.52 3.64
N ASP A 144 -24.85 -10.24 3.58
CA ASP A 144 -26.06 -9.96 4.37
C ASP A 144 -25.89 -10.41 5.83
N GLY A 145 -26.40 -9.59 6.76
CA GLY A 145 -26.34 -9.85 8.19
C GLY A 145 -25.56 -8.78 8.97
N GLY A 146 -25.68 -8.84 10.29
CA GLY A 146 -25.21 -7.80 11.21
C GLY A 146 -26.36 -7.13 11.94
N PHE A 147 -26.19 -6.89 13.25
CA PHE A 147 -27.21 -6.23 14.06
C PHE A 147 -27.29 -4.71 13.83
N ILE A 148 -26.16 -4.09 13.50
CA ILE A 148 -26.07 -2.64 13.29
C ILE A 148 -25.83 -2.36 11.81
N GLU A 149 -26.87 -1.96 11.09
CA GLU A 149 -26.73 -1.41 9.75
C GLU A 149 -26.57 0.12 9.82
N ARG A 150 -26.63 0.79 8.67
CA ARG A 150 -26.45 2.25 8.60
C ARG A 150 -27.52 3.01 9.40
N PRO A 151 -28.83 2.71 9.27
CA PRO A 151 -29.86 3.46 10.00
C PRO A 151 -29.70 3.34 11.52
N GLU A 152 -29.43 2.14 12.03
CA GLU A 152 -29.28 1.89 13.48
C GLU A 152 -28.10 2.68 14.04
N ARG A 153 -26.99 2.73 13.31
CA ARG A 153 -25.80 3.49 13.70
C ARG A 153 -26.09 4.98 13.81
N LEU A 154 -26.74 5.56 12.80
CA LEU A 154 -27.09 6.98 12.83
C LEU A 154 -28.11 7.28 13.94
N ILE A 155 -29.11 6.43 14.14
CA ILE A 155 -30.08 6.59 15.23
C ILE A 155 -29.39 6.60 16.58
N ILE A 156 -28.52 5.61 16.87
CA ILE A 156 -27.82 5.53 18.17
C ILE A 156 -26.93 6.77 18.38
N ALA A 157 -26.15 7.17 17.38
CA ALA A 157 -25.26 8.32 17.48
C ALA A 157 -26.02 9.64 17.66
N LEU A 158 -27.06 9.89 16.85
CA LEU A 158 -27.83 11.13 16.88
C LEU A 158 -28.69 11.23 18.15
N VAL A 159 -29.30 10.14 18.62
CA VAL A 159 -30.05 10.11 19.89
C VAL A 159 -29.10 10.33 21.06
N GLY A 160 -27.93 9.68 21.08
CA GLY A 160 -26.91 9.91 22.11
C GLY A 160 -26.45 11.36 22.18
N ALA A 161 -26.14 11.95 21.02
CA ALA A 161 -25.74 13.35 20.91
C ALA A 161 -26.86 14.30 21.33
N GLY A 162 -28.09 14.09 20.85
CA GLY A 162 -29.24 14.94 21.17
C GLY A 162 -29.61 14.90 22.64
N LEU A 163 -29.63 13.71 23.26
CA LEU A 163 -29.91 13.57 24.69
C LEU A 163 -28.81 14.19 25.56
N SER A 164 -27.57 14.18 25.10
CA SER A 164 -26.45 14.75 25.86
C SER A 164 -26.47 16.27 26.02
N ASP A 165 -27.18 16.96 25.13
CA ASP A 165 -27.23 18.43 25.06
C ASP A 165 -28.67 18.96 25.06
N LEU A 166 -29.60 18.25 25.71
CA LEU A 166 -30.98 18.71 25.83
C LEU A 166 -31.05 20.13 26.45
N PRO A 167 -31.84 21.05 25.87
CA PRO A 167 -31.88 22.45 26.33
C PRO A 167 -32.48 22.62 27.73
N VAL A 168 -33.30 21.66 28.18
CA VAL A 168 -33.99 21.72 29.49
C VAL A 168 -33.32 20.83 30.53
N PHE A 169 -32.88 19.62 30.15
CA PHE A 169 -32.27 18.66 31.07
C PHE A 169 -31.18 17.84 30.34
N PRO A 170 -29.96 18.37 30.20
CA PRO A 170 -28.89 17.68 29.48
C PRO A 170 -28.49 16.39 30.23
N LEU A 171 -28.28 15.31 29.47
CA LEU A 171 -27.81 14.01 29.98
C LEU A 171 -26.40 13.69 29.45
N PRO A 172 -25.32 14.32 29.96
CA PRO A 172 -23.99 14.20 29.35
C PRO A 172 -23.48 12.76 29.18
N TRP A 173 -23.88 11.86 30.07
CA TRP A 173 -23.51 10.43 30.01
C TRP A 173 -24.17 9.68 28.86
N ALA A 174 -25.26 10.19 28.28
CA ALA A 174 -26.00 9.53 27.21
C ALA A 174 -25.13 9.33 25.96
N LEU A 175 -24.29 10.31 25.61
CA LEU A 175 -23.38 10.21 24.48
C LEU A 175 -22.31 9.14 24.72
N HIS A 176 -21.71 9.08 25.91
CA HIS A 176 -20.74 8.03 26.24
C HIS A 176 -21.35 6.63 26.16
N VAL A 177 -22.55 6.45 26.71
CA VAL A 177 -23.25 5.16 26.67
C VAL A 177 -23.59 4.78 25.22
N ALA A 178 -24.12 5.71 24.43
CA ALA A 178 -24.45 5.48 23.03
C ALA A 178 -23.22 5.09 22.20
N MET A 179 -22.10 5.81 22.37
CA MET A 179 -20.89 5.57 21.60
C MET A 179 -20.20 4.26 21.97
N TRP A 180 -20.15 3.88 23.24
CA TRP A 180 -19.59 2.59 23.66
C TRP A 180 -20.47 1.41 23.24
N LEU A 181 -21.80 1.55 23.39
CA LEU A 181 -22.75 0.54 22.91
C LEU A 181 -22.60 0.36 21.40
N LEU A 182 -22.54 1.45 20.65
CA LEU A 182 -22.35 1.42 19.21
C LEU A 182 -20.99 0.83 18.81
N ALA A 183 -19.91 1.15 19.51
CA ALA A 183 -18.57 0.63 19.24
C ALA A 183 -18.55 -0.91 19.40
N VAL A 184 -19.07 -1.42 20.50
CA VAL A 184 -19.16 -2.88 20.75
C VAL A 184 -20.05 -3.56 19.72
N ALA A 185 -21.24 -3.01 19.47
CA ALA A 185 -22.19 -3.58 18.52
C ALA A 185 -21.66 -3.55 17.06
N SER A 186 -20.88 -2.53 16.70
CA SER A 186 -20.23 -2.42 15.39
C SER A 186 -19.10 -3.44 15.22
N MET A 187 -18.29 -3.67 16.25
CA MET A 187 -17.26 -4.73 16.25
C MET A 187 -17.88 -6.13 16.10
N ILE A 188 -18.97 -6.40 16.83
CA ILE A 188 -19.73 -7.64 16.69
C ILE A 188 -20.27 -7.77 15.26
N THR A 189 -20.83 -6.69 14.71
CA THR A 189 -21.37 -6.68 13.35
C THR A 189 -20.30 -6.96 12.28
N CYS A 190 -19.09 -6.40 12.42
CA CYS A 190 -17.96 -6.74 11.56
C CYS A 190 -17.66 -8.24 11.58
N ALA A 191 -17.58 -8.84 12.77
CA ALA A 191 -17.31 -10.26 12.93
C ALA A 191 -18.42 -11.13 12.33
N GLN A 192 -19.69 -10.75 12.54
CA GLN A 192 -20.85 -11.42 11.96
C GLN A 192 -20.83 -11.38 10.44
N ARG A 193 -20.56 -10.22 9.84
CA ARG A 193 -20.48 -10.09 8.38
C ARG A 193 -19.33 -10.93 7.80
N LEU A 194 -18.13 -10.90 8.41
CA LEU A 194 -17.04 -11.78 7.99
C LEU A 194 -17.41 -13.26 8.08
N HIS A 195 -18.11 -13.64 9.15
CA HIS A 195 -18.57 -15.01 9.35
C HIS A 195 -19.56 -15.44 8.26
N THR A 196 -20.57 -14.60 7.95
CA THR A 196 -21.51 -14.86 6.84
C THR A 196 -20.78 -15.00 5.52
N VAL A 197 -19.83 -14.10 5.21
CA VAL A 197 -19.05 -14.15 3.97
C VAL A 197 -18.26 -15.45 3.86
N ARG A 198 -17.65 -15.91 4.96
CA ARG A 198 -16.90 -17.19 5.01
C ARG A 198 -17.79 -18.41 4.76
N HIS A 199 -19.06 -18.36 5.18
CA HIS A 199 -20.00 -19.47 5.08
C HIS A 199 -20.97 -19.34 3.90
N SER A 200 -20.79 -18.30 3.08
CA SER A 200 -21.58 -18.11 1.88
C SER A 200 -21.13 -19.11 0.81
N PRO A 201 -22.06 -19.89 0.21
CA PRO A 201 -21.74 -20.71 -0.95
C PRO A 201 -21.36 -19.77 -2.09
N GLY A 202 -20.06 -19.61 -2.34
CA GLY A 202 -19.56 -18.81 -3.44
C GLY A 202 -19.92 -19.44 -4.79
N PRO A 203 -19.93 -18.66 -5.88
CA PRO A 203 -20.07 -19.23 -7.21
C PRO A 203 -19.00 -20.29 -7.42
N PRO A 204 -19.32 -21.44 -8.04
CA PRO A 204 -18.33 -22.45 -8.35
C PRO A 204 -17.20 -21.79 -9.15
N ILE A 205 -15.96 -21.97 -8.68
CA ILE A 205 -14.77 -21.52 -9.41
C ILE A 205 -14.89 -22.11 -10.82
N PRO A 206 -14.85 -21.29 -11.90
CA PRO A 206 -14.81 -21.83 -13.24
C PRO A 206 -13.58 -22.72 -13.35
N CYS A 207 -13.79 -24.04 -13.35
CA CYS A 207 -12.75 -24.97 -13.74
C CYS A 207 -12.27 -24.49 -15.11
N ALA A 208 -10.98 -24.20 -15.23
CA ALA A 208 -10.36 -23.94 -16.52
C ALA A 208 -10.84 -25.02 -17.51
N PRO A 209 -11.24 -24.66 -18.73
CA PRO A 209 -11.76 -25.63 -19.68
C PRO A 209 -10.72 -26.75 -19.81
N ARG A 210 -11.10 -27.97 -19.42
CA ARG A 210 -10.33 -29.17 -19.76
C ARG A 210 -10.30 -29.19 -21.28
N THR A 211 -9.19 -28.76 -21.87
CA THR A 211 -8.92 -28.98 -23.29
C THR A 211 -9.14 -30.46 -23.50
N SER A 212 -10.15 -30.80 -24.29
CA SER A 212 -10.47 -32.17 -24.65
C SER A 212 -9.20 -32.80 -25.21
N ALA A 213 -8.67 -33.79 -24.49
CA ALA A 213 -7.66 -34.70 -25.02
C ALA A 213 -8.36 -35.62 -26.03
N GLY A 214 -8.78 -35.04 -27.15
CA GLY A 214 -9.33 -35.73 -28.30
C GLY A 214 -8.28 -35.75 -29.41
N ASN A 215 -7.83 -36.95 -29.74
CA ASN A 215 -7.14 -37.28 -30.98
C ASN A 215 -5.61 -37.05 -31.05
N ARG A 216 -4.85 -37.79 -30.22
CA ARG A 216 -3.46 -38.17 -30.51
C ARG A 216 -3.22 -39.67 -30.28
N LYS A 217 -4.05 -40.51 -30.89
CA LYS A 217 -3.75 -41.95 -31.06
C LYS A 217 -4.04 -42.39 -32.50
N ARG A 218 -3.21 -41.89 -33.43
CA ARG A 218 -2.97 -42.56 -34.72
C ARG A 218 -1.53 -42.36 -35.16
N ALA A 219 -0.58 -42.73 -34.31
CA ALA A 219 0.81 -43.01 -34.67
C ALA A 219 1.47 -43.70 -33.48
N SER A 220 2.27 -44.74 -33.76
CA SER A 220 2.90 -45.69 -32.83
C SER A 220 1.91 -46.67 -32.18
N ARG A 221 1.50 -47.72 -32.89
CA ARG A 221 2.23 -48.97 -33.23
C ARG A 221 2.08 -50.01 -32.13
N ASP A 222 1.67 -51.19 -32.58
CA ASP A 222 2.29 -52.47 -32.26
C ASP A 222 2.88 -52.55 -30.86
N LEU A 223 2.15 -53.19 -29.96
CA LEU A 223 2.68 -54.16 -29.01
C LEU A 223 1.50 -54.94 -28.40
N GLY A 224 1.25 -56.10 -29.00
CA GLY A 224 1.06 -57.38 -28.31
C GLY A 224 0.05 -57.47 -27.17
N ALA A 225 -1.05 -58.16 -27.47
CA ALA A 225 -1.87 -58.84 -26.49
C ALA A 225 -1.05 -59.78 -25.59
N ARG A 226 -1.32 -59.73 -24.28
CA ARG A 226 -1.26 -60.86 -23.33
C ARG A 226 -2.03 -60.45 -22.07
N GLY A 227 -3.03 -61.24 -21.70
CA GLY A 227 -3.73 -61.10 -20.43
C GLY A 227 -2.96 -61.72 -19.26
N SER A 228 -3.29 -61.28 -18.05
CA SER A 228 -3.29 -62.11 -16.84
C SER A 228 -3.92 -61.34 -15.68
N GLU A 229 -4.86 -62.00 -15.02
CA GLU A 229 -5.41 -61.66 -13.71
C GLU A 229 -4.34 -61.70 -12.60
N SER A 230 -4.52 -60.87 -11.57
CA SER A 230 -4.21 -61.09 -10.13
C SER A 230 -4.26 -59.71 -9.44
N ALA A 231 -5.25 -59.40 -8.60
CA ALA A 231 -5.50 -59.91 -7.25
C ALA A 231 -4.37 -59.56 -6.25
N TRP A 232 -4.49 -58.38 -5.63
CA TRP A 232 -4.09 -58.12 -4.24
C TRP A 232 -5.04 -57.06 -3.64
N GLY A 233 -5.85 -57.49 -2.65
CA GLY A 233 -6.57 -56.61 -1.72
C GLY A 233 -5.60 -55.85 -0.80
N GLU A 234 -5.95 -54.87 0.01
CA GLU A 234 -7.12 -54.56 0.85
C GLU A 234 -6.86 -53.10 1.39
N PRO A 235 -7.65 -52.46 2.28
CA PRO A 235 -8.24 -51.14 2.02
C PRO A 235 -7.74 -49.99 2.92
N LEU A 236 -8.17 -48.78 2.57
CA LEU A 236 -8.03 -47.53 3.34
C LEU A 236 -8.79 -47.59 4.68
N PRO A 237 -8.28 -46.98 5.77
CA PRO A 237 -9.09 -46.78 6.96
C PRO A 237 -9.89 -45.47 6.89
N ALA A 238 -11.15 -45.58 7.31
CA ALA A 238 -12.08 -44.50 7.60
C ALA A 238 -12.44 -44.52 9.10
N GLY A 239 -12.84 -43.35 9.63
CA GLY A 239 -13.39 -43.13 10.98
C GLY A 239 -12.53 -42.12 11.75
N TRP A 240 -13.02 -40.96 12.19
CA TRP A 240 -14.25 -40.77 12.95
C TRP A 240 -14.97 -39.46 12.63
N ARG A 241 -16.30 -39.52 12.73
CA ARG A 241 -17.26 -38.42 12.71
C ARG A 241 -17.81 -38.16 14.12
N ASP A 242 -18.25 -36.92 14.30
CA ASP A 242 -19.36 -36.41 15.13
C ASP A 242 -19.25 -36.24 16.66
N GLY A 243 -19.84 -35.11 17.11
CA GLY A 243 -20.07 -34.66 18.48
C GLY A 243 -19.25 -33.41 18.81
N GLY A 244 -19.75 -32.23 19.15
CA GLY A 244 -21.02 -31.78 19.73
C GLY A 244 -20.71 -30.50 20.54
N LEU A 245 -21.69 -29.62 20.70
CA LEU A 245 -21.59 -28.31 21.37
C LEU A 245 -20.90 -28.34 22.75
N GLY A 246 -20.25 -27.22 23.11
CA GLY A 246 -19.84 -26.92 24.48
C GLY A 246 -19.44 -25.45 24.67
N ILE A 247 -20.41 -24.60 25.01
CA ILE A 247 -20.22 -23.27 25.61
C ILE A 247 -19.78 -23.44 27.06
N CYS A 248 -18.76 -22.70 27.50
CA CYS A 248 -18.54 -22.07 28.83
C CYS A 248 -17.10 -21.51 28.82
N GLY A 249 -16.77 -20.29 29.23
CA GLY A 249 -17.37 -19.48 30.27
C GLY A 249 -16.45 -19.42 31.49
N GLY A 250 -15.54 -18.43 31.52
CA GLY A 250 -14.96 -17.85 32.74
C GLY A 250 -13.75 -18.54 33.38
N LEU A 251 -12.69 -17.76 33.62
CA LEU A 251 -12.18 -17.54 34.98
C LEU A 251 -11.16 -16.39 35.00
N ALA A 252 -11.49 -15.41 35.83
CA ALA A 252 -10.63 -14.32 36.28
C ALA A 252 -9.95 -14.69 37.61
N ALA A 253 -8.87 -13.96 37.93
CA ALA A 253 -8.21 -13.80 39.24
C ALA A 253 -7.48 -15.04 39.82
N GLY A 254 -6.30 -14.93 40.46
CA GLY A 254 -5.56 -13.76 40.93
C GLY A 254 -4.31 -14.20 41.73
N ALA A 255 -3.79 -13.25 42.52
CA ALA A 255 -2.62 -13.27 43.43
C ALA A 255 -1.27 -12.91 42.75
N GLY A 256 -0.45 -11.98 43.25
CA GLY A 256 -0.50 -11.15 44.46
C GLY A 256 0.93 -10.75 44.86
N HIS A 257 1.09 -9.52 45.35
CA HIS A 257 2.18 -9.03 46.23
C HIS A 257 3.61 -8.79 45.66
N ALA A 258 3.92 -7.52 45.39
CA ALA A 258 5.13 -6.79 45.82
C ALA A 258 4.90 -5.31 45.46
N GLY A 259 4.99 -4.29 46.31
CA GLY A 259 5.93 -4.10 47.42
C GLY A 259 6.99 -3.06 47.04
N ILE A 260 6.60 -1.78 46.97
CA ILE A 260 7.39 -0.54 47.23
C ILE A 260 8.82 -0.45 46.64
N ARG A 261 9.07 0.54 45.78
CA ARG A 261 10.15 1.56 45.95
C ARG A 261 10.09 2.68 44.88
N ARG A 262 10.11 3.92 45.37
CA ARG A 262 10.27 5.18 44.59
C ARG A 262 11.65 5.23 43.91
N PRO A 263 11.81 5.85 42.72
CA PRO A 263 13.13 6.28 42.29
C PRO A 263 13.45 7.64 42.92
N GLN A 264 14.53 7.66 43.70
CA GLN A 264 15.16 8.87 44.21
C GLN A 264 15.73 9.72 43.07
N ARG A 265 15.50 11.03 43.20
CA ARG A 265 16.31 12.10 42.62
C ARG A 265 17.79 11.84 42.90
N VAL A 266 18.63 11.81 41.85
CA VAL A 266 20.06 12.06 41.99
C VAL A 266 20.39 13.35 41.26
N ARG A 267 21.11 14.21 42.01
CA ARG A 267 21.52 15.57 41.70
C ARG A 267 22.53 15.62 40.55
N ARG A 268 22.50 16.75 39.85
CA ARG A 268 23.57 17.30 39.00
C ARG A 268 24.94 17.20 39.69
N GLY A 269 25.93 16.73 38.94
CA GLY A 269 27.35 16.95 39.15
C GLY A 269 27.99 17.35 37.83
N SER A 270 28.43 18.60 37.75
CA SER A 270 29.19 19.21 36.66
C SER A 270 30.64 18.74 36.66
N ALA A 271 31.18 18.31 35.53
CA ALA A 271 32.58 18.49 35.15
C ALA A 271 32.75 18.15 33.66
N GLY A 272 33.40 19.06 32.93
CA GLY A 272 33.58 18.99 31.49
C GLY A 272 34.67 18.03 31.03
N GLY A 273 34.70 17.81 29.72
CA GLY A 273 35.73 17.08 28.99
C GLY A 273 35.15 16.35 27.79
N GLY A 274 35.25 16.95 26.59
CA GLY A 274 35.36 16.14 25.36
C GLY A 274 36.68 15.34 25.38
N PRO A 275 36.91 14.34 24.51
CA PRO A 275 36.58 14.38 23.09
C PRO A 275 36.11 13.04 22.47
N GLN A 276 35.89 13.10 21.15
CA GLN A 276 35.82 12.02 20.15
C GLN A 276 36.45 10.66 20.53
N ARG A 277 35.83 9.59 20.00
CA ARG A 277 36.17 8.15 20.00
C ARG A 277 35.45 7.32 21.07
N ARG A 278 34.31 6.73 20.68
CA ARG A 278 33.89 5.38 21.09
C ARG A 278 32.58 4.94 20.40
N THR A 279 32.67 4.61 19.10
CA THR A 279 31.72 3.70 18.41
C THR A 279 32.45 3.00 17.25
N ARG A 280 33.55 2.32 17.56
CA ARG A 280 34.19 1.32 16.67
C ARG A 280 34.57 0.12 17.53
N ALA A 281 33.59 -0.69 17.89
CA ALA A 281 33.77 -2.05 18.44
C ALA A 281 32.38 -2.68 18.72
N ALA A 282 31.66 -3.09 17.67
CA ALA A 282 30.52 -4.03 17.80
C ALA A 282 30.11 -4.68 16.46
N ALA A 283 31.01 -4.82 15.49
CA ALA A 283 30.67 -5.41 14.18
C ALA A 283 31.70 -6.44 13.69
N GLN A 284 32.57 -6.95 14.55
CA GLN A 284 33.64 -7.85 14.14
C GLN A 284 33.83 -8.96 15.16
N GLU A 285 32.85 -9.87 15.23
CA GLU A 285 33.00 -11.22 15.78
C GLU A 285 31.73 -12.01 15.51
N SER A 286 31.70 -12.85 14.47
CA SER A 286 31.12 -14.20 14.47
C SER A 286 31.02 -14.77 13.04
N GLY A 287 31.60 -15.97 12.86
CA GLY A 287 31.65 -16.70 11.60
C GLY A 287 30.33 -17.34 11.14
N PRO A 288 30.36 -18.10 10.02
CA PRO A 288 29.18 -18.40 9.21
C PRO A 288 28.42 -19.60 9.76
N GLY A 289 27.19 -19.39 10.19
CA GLY A 289 26.30 -20.46 10.64
C GLY A 289 24.96 -19.95 11.11
N HIS A 290 23.95 -20.03 10.23
CA HIS A 290 22.54 -20.21 10.55
C HIS A 290 22.02 -19.48 11.81
N ARG A 291 21.61 -18.21 11.68
CA ARG A 291 20.67 -17.60 12.63
C ARG A 291 19.47 -17.01 11.91
N ARG A 292 18.35 -17.69 12.09
CA ARG A 292 16.98 -17.22 11.84
C ARG A 292 16.79 -15.82 12.41
N ALA A 293 16.61 -14.83 11.53
CA ALA A 293 16.18 -13.48 11.87
C ALA A 293 14.69 -13.51 12.28
N THR A 294 14.40 -13.88 13.53
CA THR A 294 13.01 -13.89 14.06
C THR A 294 12.79 -12.91 15.21
N VAL A 295 13.77 -12.06 15.53
CA VAL A 295 13.62 -10.96 16.51
C VAL A 295 14.11 -9.65 15.90
N ARG A 296 13.28 -9.02 15.06
CA ARG A 296 13.25 -7.56 14.77
C ARG A 296 12.25 -7.11 13.69
N ARG A 297 11.42 -7.99 13.10
CA ARG A 297 10.44 -7.58 12.05
C ARG A 297 9.42 -6.52 12.49
N ALA A 298 8.94 -6.55 13.73
CA ALA A 298 7.89 -5.62 14.19
C ALA A 298 8.39 -4.18 14.36
N ARG A 299 9.46 -3.95 15.14
CA ARG A 299 10.06 -2.61 15.29
C ARG A 299 10.60 -2.04 13.98
N TYR A 300 11.06 -2.93 13.10
CA TYR A 300 11.51 -2.57 11.77
C TYR A 300 10.35 -2.10 10.89
N ALA A 301 9.26 -2.86 10.84
CA ALA A 301 8.05 -2.47 10.12
C ALA A 301 7.47 -1.14 10.65
N ASP A 302 7.44 -0.93 11.97
CA ASP A 302 6.98 0.33 12.57
C ASP A 302 7.88 1.51 12.19
N SER A 303 9.20 1.31 12.18
CA SER A 303 10.18 2.34 11.82
C SER A 303 10.18 2.64 10.31
N CYS A 304 10.06 1.63 9.45
CA CYS A 304 9.87 1.79 8.00
C CYS A 304 8.52 2.45 7.68
N PHE A 305 7.46 2.13 8.43
CA PHE A 305 6.15 2.76 8.26
C PHE A 305 6.18 4.24 8.70
N ALA A 306 6.86 4.56 9.80
CA ALA A 306 7.14 5.94 10.20
C ALA A 306 8.01 6.67 9.16
N GLY A 307 9.01 6.00 8.59
CA GLY A 307 9.86 6.51 7.52
C GLY A 307 9.12 6.74 6.19
N LEU A 308 8.09 5.94 5.89
CA LEU A 308 7.20 6.10 4.73
C LEU A 308 6.18 7.24 4.94
N LEU A 309 5.68 7.40 6.17
CA LEU A 309 4.77 8.49 6.53
C LEU A 309 5.50 9.83 6.61
N ARG A 310 6.77 9.88 7.01
CA ARG A 310 7.55 11.11 7.12
C ARG A 310 7.57 11.95 5.83
N PRO A 311 7.75 11.41 4.61
CA PRO A 311 7.64 12.18 3.37
C PRO A 311 6.18 12.50 2.98
N LEU A 312 5.19 11.71 3.38
CA LEU A 312 3.76 12.03 3.19
C LEU A 312 3.29 13.18 4.11
N LEU A 313 3.79 13.22 5.34
CA LEU A 313 3.54 14.26 6.33
C LEU A 313 4.42 15.50 6.08
N ALA A 314 5.68 15.31 5.67
CA ALA A 314 6.56 16.38 5.21
C ALA A 314 6.19 16.89 3.81
N GLY A 315 5.38 16.16 3.05
CA GLY A 315 4.67 16.67 1.87
C GLY A 315 3.62 17.73 2.20
N GLY A 316 3.36 17.96 3.50
CA GLY A 316 2.66 19.12 4.04
C GLY A 316 3.58 20.25 4.53
N VAL A 317 4.92 20.12 4.40
CA VAL A 317 5.80 21.29 4.47
C VAL A 317 5.49 22.11 3.23
N SER A 318 4.74 23.18 3.45
CA SER A 318 4.61 24.31 2.56
C SER A 318 6.02 24.76 2.13
N ILE A 319 6.50 24.28 0.99
CA ILE A 319 7.54 24.96 0.19
C ILE A 319 6.95 26.28 -0.38
N ALA A 320 5.68 26.60 -0.06
CA ALA A 320 5.06 27.86 -0.43
C ALA A 320 5.45 29.03 0.51
N ASP A 321 6.05 28.78 1.68
CA ASP A 321 6.49 29.87 2.57
C ASP A 321 8.00 30.20 2.47
N ASP A 322 8.84 29.22 2.08
CA ASP A 322 10.24 29.45 1.72
C ASP A 322 10.44 29.05 0.27
N GLY A 323 10.52 30.03 -0.64
CA GLY A 323 10.63 29.77 -2.07
C GLY A 323 11.77 28.80 -2.44
N PRO A 324 11.70 28.15 -3.62
CA PRO A 324 12.66 27.15 -4.08
C PRO A 324 14.15 27.48 -3.88
N PRO A 325 14.67 28.71 -4.10
CA PRO A 325 16.12 28.92 -4.16
C PRO A 325 16.91 28.75 -2.84
N HIS A 326 16.27 28.48 -1.69
CA HIS A 326 16.97 28.37 -0.41
C HIS A 326 17.16 26.94 0.11
N ALA A 327 16.26 26.00 -0.20
CA ALA A 327 16.34 24.64 0.33
C ALA A 327 17.55 23.84 -0.19
N GLY A 328 17.85 23.88 -1.49
CA GLY A 328 18.94 23.11 -2.09
C GLY A 328 20.33 23.54 -1.61
N ARG A 329 20.54 24.83 -1.29
CA ARG A 329 21.81 25.28 -0.69
C ARG A 329 21.97 24.81 0.74
N GLN A 330 20.90 24.79 1.53
CA GLN A 330 20.93 24.25 2.89
C GLN A 330 21.17 22.73 2.89
N LEU A 331 20.60 22.01 1.91
CA LEU A 331 20.83 20.58 1.74
C LEU A 331 22.24 20.24 1.29
N ASN A 332 22.96 21.16 0.65
CA ASN A 332 24.30 20.91 0.11
C ASN A 332 25.33 20.53 1.17
N ASP A 333 25.14 21.00 2.40
CA ASP A 333 26.00 20.64 3.55
C ASP A 333 25.67 19.25 4.08
N SER A 334 24.48 18.72 3.76
CA SER A 334 24.03 17.37 4.11
C SER A 334 24.42 16.31 3.07
N VAL A 335 25.04 16.70 1.95
CA VAL A 335 25.50 15.78 0.91
C VAL A 335 26.98 15.47 1.07
N ALA A 336 27.29 14.23 1.42
CA ALA A 336 28.63 13.65 1.40
C ALA A 336 29.00 13.11 0.01
N GLY A 337 30.29 13.10 -0.31
CA GLY A 337 30.80 12.50 -1.56
C GLY A 337 30.49 13.29 -2.84
N LYS A 338 30.01 14.54 -2.73
CA LYS A 338 29.67 15.40 -3.87
C LYS A 338 30.83 15.64 -4.85
N GLU A 339 32.06 15.52 -4.37
CA GLU A 339 33.29 15.54 -5.18
C GLU A 339 33.32 14.43 -6.24
N HIS A 340 32.68 13.28 -6.02
CA HIS A 340 32.61 12.21 -7.01
C HIS A 340 31.71 12.58 -8.19
N LEU A 341 30.59 13.25 -7.92
CA LEU A 341 29.74 13.80 -8.97
C LEU A 341 30.46 14.93 -9.73
N ALA A 342 31.12 15.84 -9.00
CA ALA A 342 31.90 16.91 -9.62
C ALA A 342 33.01 16.34 -10.54
N ALA A 343 33.74 15.32 -10.09
CA ALA A 343 34.77 14.66 -10.88
C ALA A 343 34.20 13.96 -12.13
N ALA A 344 33.04 13.31 -12.00
CA ALA A 344 32.36 12.68 -13.13
C ALA A 344 31.95 13.70 -14.21
N LEU A 345 31.37 14.83 -13.80
CA LEU A 345 30.97 15.90 -14.73
C LEU A 345 32.19 16.63 -15.32
N ALA A 346 33.28 16.78 -14.57
CA ALA A 346 34.53 17.33 -15.09
C ALA A 346 35.18 16.44 -16.15
N ALA A 347 34.94 15.13 -16.11
CA ALA A 347 35.41 14.19 -17.14
C ALA A 347 34.62 14.30 -18.46
N GLY A 348 33.51 15.02 -18.49
CA GLY A 348 32.80 15.35 -19.74
C GLY A 348 31.94 14.24 -20.35
N ARG A 349 31.64 13.17 -19.59
CA ARG A 349 30.93 11.97 -20.09
C ARG A 349 29.54 11.76 -19.47
N GLY A 350 29.10 12.69 -18.63
CA GLY A 350 27.88 12.58 -17.86
C GLY A 350 28.02 11.67 -16.63
N ALA A 351 26.96 11.63 -15.82
CA ALA A 351 26.94 10.87 -14.58
C ALA A 351 25.61 10.14 -14.39
N ILE A 352 25.68 8.88 -13.98
CA ILE A 352 24.54 8.04 -13.63
C ILE A 352 24.51 7.89 -12.12
N LEU A 353 23.52 8.50 -11.47
CA LEU A 353 23.26 8.33 -10.04
C LEU A 353 22.26 7.19 -9.85
N ALA A 354 22.75 6.05 -9.35
CA ALA A 354 21.93 4.88 -9.09
C ALA A 354 21.66 4.75 -7.59
N LEU A 355 20.39 4.75 -7.17
CA LEU A 355 20.01 4.72 -5.76
C LEU A 355 18.92 3.68 -5.46
N PRO A 356 18.83 3.17 -4.22
CA PRO A 356 17.70 2.40 -3.76
C PRO A 356 16.55 3.32 -3.29
N HIS A 357 15.36 2.76 -3.09
CA HIS A 357 14.21 3.43 -2.49
C HIS A 357 14.40 3.60 -0.97
N SER A 358 15.40 4.39 -0.58
CA SER A 358 15.74 4.71 0.81
C SER A 358 15.65 6.22 1.07
N GLY A 359 15.29 6.62 2.28
CA GLY A 359 15.23 8.03 2.69
C GLY A 359 14.22 8.84 1.87
N ASN A 360 14.59 10.09 1.51
CA ASN A 360 13.80 10.94 0.63
C ASN A 360 14.60 11.33 -0.63
N TRP A 361 14.47 10.52 -1.68
CA TRP A 361 15.16 10.76 -2.96
C TRP A 361 14.61 11.98 -3.72
N ASP A 362 13.35 12.37 -3.53
CA ASP A 362 12.80 13.58 -4.16
C ASP A 362 13.49 14.82 -3.55
N MET A 363 13.85 14.80 -2.26
CA MET A 363 14.65 15.86 -1.65
C MET A 363 16.10 15.89 -2.15
N ALA A 364 16.71 14.72 -2.40
CA ALA A 364 18.00 14.63 -3.08
C ALA A 364 17.92 15.22 -4.50
N GLY A 365 16.81 14.97 -5.19
CA GLY A 365 16.52 15.57 -6.49
C GLY A 365 16.39 17.09 -6.43
N VAL A 366 15.74 17.65 -5.42
CA VAL A 366 15.67 19.12 -5.22
C VAL A 366 17.07 19.71 -5.03
N TRP A 367 17.92 19.10 -4.21
CA TRP A 367 19.32 19.51 -4.08
C TRP A 367 20.02 19.50 -5.43
N LEU A 368 19.91 18.40 -6.19
CA LEU A 368 20.57 18.24 -7.49
C LEU A 368 20.06 19.27 -8.51
N ALA A 369 18.76 19.47 -8.60
CA ALA A 369 18.12 20.42 -9.52
C ALA A 369 18.59 21.87 -9.27
N GLN A 370 18.79 22.24 -8.00
CA GLN A 370 19.20 23.60 -7.63
C GLN A 370 20.71 23.83 -7.71
N THR A 371 21.52 22.78 -7.58
CA THR A 371 22.99 22.89 -7.59
C THR A 371 23.61 22.58 -8.94
N HIS A 372 22.99 21.70 -9.73
CA HIS A 372 23.50 21.21 -11.01
C HIS A 372 22.50 21.40 -12.18
N GLY A 373 21.32 21.96 -11.92
CA GLY A 373 20.28 22.18 -12.92
C GLY A 373 19.41 20.95 -13.17
N ARG A 374 18.48 21.06 -14.12
CA ARG A 374 17.51 20.02 -14.47
C ARG A 374 18.21 18.71 -14.86
N PHE A 375 17.84 17.61 -14.20
CA PHE A 375 18.33 16.25 -14.48
C PHE A 375 17.21 15.34 -14.97
N THR A 376 17.58 14.20 -15.56
CA THR A 376 16.62 13.26 -16.16
C THR A 376 16.48 11.99 -15.33
N THR A 377 15.24 11.49 -15.19
CA THR A 377 14.93 10.21 -14.54
C THR A 377 13.83 9.46 -15.28
N VAL A 378 13.54 8.23 -14.86
CA VAL A 378 12.51 7.38 -15.44
C VAL A 378 11.50 6.99 -14.37
N ALA A 379 10.22 7.06 -14.70
CA ALA A 379 9.13 6.61 -13.83
C ALA A 379 8.32 5.49 -14.49
N GLU A 380 7.93 4.49 -13.70
CA GLU A 380 6.93 3.50 -14.11
C GLU A 380 5.59 4.20 -14.37
N ARG A 381 4.91 3.81 -15.45
CA ARG A 381 3.60 4.38 -15.80
C ARG A 381 2.50 3.73 -14.98
N LEU A 382 2.22 4.32 -13.82
CA LEU A 382 1.20 3.86 -12.88
C LEU A 382 -0.21 3.94 -13.47
N LYS A 383 -1.10 3.05 -13.00
CA LYS A 383 -2.54 3.13 -13.25
C LYS A 383 -3.27 3.52 -11.97
N PRO A 384 -4.29 4.38 -12.02
CA PRO A 384 -4.85 5.04 -13.21
C PRO A 384 -3.96 6.17 -13.75
N GLU A 385 -4.15 6.56 -15.01
CA GLU A 385 -3.33 7.60 -15.69
C GLU A 385 -3.36 8.96 -14.96
N SER A 386 -4.45 9.29 -14.27
CA SER A 386 -4.55 10.51 -13.45
C SER A 386 -3.56 10.53 -12.28
N LEU A 387 -3.31 9.37 -11.67
CA LEU A 387 -2.31 9.22 -10.61
C LEU A 387 -0.90 9.42 -11.18
N TYR A 388 -0.62 8.81 -12.34
CA TYR A 388 0.65 9.00 -13.05
C TYR A 388 0.91 10.48 -13.37
N ARG A 389 -0.05 11.19 -13.95
CA ARG A 389 0.09 12.62 -14.26
C ARG A 389 0.40 13.46 -13.02
N ARG A 390 -0.30 13.21 -11.91
CA ARG A 390 -0.04 13.93 -10.65
C ARG A 390 1.40 13.72 -10.14
N PHE A 391 1.97 12.53 -10.30
CA PHE A 391 3.39 12.28 -9.95
C PHE A 391 4.36 13.01 -10.87
N ILE A 392 4.06 13.08 -12.17
CA ILE A 392 4.86 13.81 -13.13
C ILE A 392 4.82 15.31 -12.83
N ASP A 393 3.63 15.90 -12.70
CA ASP A 393 3.45 17.33 -12.42
C ASP A 393 4.17 17.73 -11.12
N TYR A 394 4.08 16.90 -10.09
CA TYR A 394 4.82 17.10 -8.83
C TYR A 394 6.33 17.15 -9.06
N ARG A 395 6.92 16.15 -9.72
CA ARG A 395 8.38 16.05 -9.92
C ARG A 395 8.92 17.06 -10.93
N GLU A 396 8.16 17.38 -11.96
CA GLU A 396 8.52 18.45 -12.90
C GLU A 396 8.50 19.81 -12.20
N GLY A 397 7.56 20.03 -11.26
CA GLY A 397 7.54 21.21 -10.38
C GLY A 397 8.78 21.32 -9.47
N LEU A 398 9.44 20.20 -9.15
CA LEU A 398 10.71 20.17 -8.41
C LEU A 398 11.95 20.39 -9.30
N GLY A 399 11.77 20.52 -10.62
CA GLY A 399 12.85 20.73 -11.57
C GLY A 399 13.38 19.46 -12.24
N PHE A 400 12.64 18.35 -12.23
CA PHE A 400 13.07 17.09 -12.84
C PHE A 400 12.60 16.99 -14.31
N GLU A 401 13.28 16.19 -15.12
CA GLU A 401 12.74 15.67 -16.38
C GLU A 401 12.38 14.20 -16.17
N VAL A 402 11.09 13.86 -16.20
CA VAL A 402 10.63 12.50 -15.89
C VAL A 402 10.16 11.81 -17.16
N LEU A 403 10.88 10.77 -17.58
CA LEU A 403 10.56 9.99 -18.77
C LEU A 403 9.67 8.79 -18.40
N PRO A 404 8.59 8.52 -19.16
CA PRO A 404 7.81 7.30 -18.98
C PRO A 404 8.63 6.06 -19.36
N LEU A 405 8.64 5.04 -18.49
CA LEU A 405 9.26 3.75 -18.82
C LEU A 405 8.55 3.03 -19.99
N SER A 406 7.26 3.30 -20.19
CA SER A 406 6.46 2.70 -21.27
C SER A 406 5.42 3.66 -21.86
N GLY A 407 5.14 3.52 -23.15
CA GLY A 407 4.13 4.33 -23.85
C GLY A 407 4.49 5.81 -24.01
N GLY A 408 5.78 6.14 -23.91
CA GLY A 408 6.34 7.43 -24.33
C GLY A 408 6.56 7.50 -25.84
N PRO A 409 6.78 8.71 -26.39
CA PRO A 409 6.98 8.90 -27.83
C PRO A 409 8.31 8.34 -28.33
N ARG A 410 9.33 8.24 -27.46
CA ARG A 410 10.65 7.69 -27.76
C ARG A 410 11.07 6.70 -26.67
N PRO A 411 11.91 5.69 -26.98
CA PRO A 411 12.45 4.77 -25.99
C PRO A 411 13.25 5.53 -24.90
N PRO A 412 12.98 5.31 -23.60
CA PRO A 412 13.65 6.04 -22.53
C PRO A 412 15.17 5.80 -22.53
N PHE A 413 15.63 4.60 -22.89
CA PHE A 413 17.06 4.30 -22.93
C PHE A 413 17.83 5.20 -23.90
N GLU A 414 17.30 5.44 -25.11
CA GLU A 414 17.92 6.33 -26.10
C GLU A 414 18.01 7.77 -25.59
N LEU A 415 16.93 8.26 -24.98
CA LEU A 415 16.87 9.59 -24.36
C LEU A 415 17.92 9.74 -23.26
N LEU A 416 18.09 8.73 -22.41
CA LEU A 416 19.09 8.77 -21.36
C LEU A 416 20.51 8.77 -21.94
N CYS A 417 20.78 8.02 -23.01
CA CYS A 417 22.06 8.08 -23.72
C CYS A 417 22.35 9.49 -24.27
N GLU A 418 21.35 10.15 -24.90
CA GLU A 418 21.47 11.54 -25.36
C GLU A 418 21.87 12.48 -24.20
N ARG A 419 21.16 12.39 -23.06
CA ARG A 419 21.43 13.24 -21.89
C ARG A 419 22.84 13.03 -21.32
N LEU A 420 23.28 11.77 -21.25
CA LEU A 420 24.63 11.46 -20.76
C LEU A 420 25.71 11.95 -21.72
N ALA A 421 25.50 11.82 -23.04
CA ALA A 421 26.40 12.34 -24.06
C ALA A 421 26.55 13.87 -24.00
N ASP A 422 25.48 14.58 -23.60
CA ASP A 422 25.47 16.02 -23.32
C ASP A 422 26.11 16.38 -21.96
N ASN A 423 26.84 15.46 -21.33
CA ASN A 423 27.45 15.59 -20.01
C ASN A 423 26.44 15.95 -18.89
N ARG A 424 25.21 15.43 -18.97
CA ARG A 424 24.16 15.66 -17.94
C ARG A 424 24.07 14.51 -16.95
N VAL A 425 23.30 14.74 -15.89
CA VAL A 425 23.04 13.78 -14.83
C VAL A 425 21.75 13.00 -15.10
N VAL A 426 21.83 11.68 -14.95
CA VAL A 426 20.68 10.77 -14.98
C VAL A 426 20.54 10.09 -13.62
N CYS A 427 19.34 10.13 -13.04
CA CYS A 427 19.03 9.48 -11.76
C CYS A 427 18.13 8.27 -11.97
N LEU A 428 18.48 7.11 -11.41
CA LEU A 428 17.74 5.86 -11.57
C LEU A 428 17.53 5.15 -10.23
N MET A 429 16.28 4.81 -9.94
CA MET A 429 15.96 3.85 -8.90
C MET A 429 16.38 2.45 -9.37
N ALA A 430 17.32 1.83 -8.66
CA ALA A 430 18.18 0.81 -9.26
C ALA A 430 18.24 -0.53 -8.49
N GLU A 431 17.43 -0.76 -7.47
CA GLU A 431 17.51 -1.95 -6.63
C GLU A 431 16.39 -2.98 -6.85
N ARG A 432 15.44 -2.71 -7.76
CA ARG A 432 14.30 -3.61 -7.98
C ARG A 432 13.78 -3.64 -9.40
N ASP A 433 13.94 -4.78 -10.07
CA ASP A 433 13.27 -5.12 -11.33
C ASP A 433 12.94 -6.62 -11.36
N LEU A 434 11.75 -6.98 -10.85
CA LEU A 434 11.28 -8.38 -10.80
C LEU A 434 10.64 -8.86 -12.12
N THR A 435 10.99 -8.24 -13.24
CA THR A 435 10.64 -8.72 -14.57
C THR A 435 11.66 -9.74 -15.09
N ARG A 436 11.36 -10.35 -16.25
CA ARG A 436 12.29 -11.30 -16.91
C ARG A 436 13.58 -10.64 -17.38
N THR A 437 13.56 -9.32 -17.61
CA THR A 437 14.71 -8.55 -18.11
C THR A 437 15.61 -8.03 -16.99
N GLY A 438 15.18 -8.11 -15.73
CA GLY A 438 16.01 -7.76 -14.58
C GLY A 438 17.21 -8.68 -14.43
N ALA A 439 18.38 -8.10 -14.17
CA ALA A 439 19.62 -8.81 -13.93
C ALA A 439 19.56 -9.50 -12.56
N GLN A 440 19.77 -10.81 -12.53
CA GLN A 440 19.78 -11.56 -11.28
C GLN A 440 21.09 -11.29 -10.52
N VAL A 441 20.96 -10.95 -9.25
CA VAL A 441 22.06 -10.62 -8.34
C VAL A 441 21.79 -11.23 -6.96
N ASP A 442 22.84 -11.46 -6.19
CA ASP A 442 22.73 -11.79 -4.77
C ASP A 442 22.58 -10.50 -3.96
N PHE A 443 21.59 -10.45 -3.08
CA PHE A 443 21.29 -9.27 -2.26
C PHE A 443 20.90 -9.70 -0.86
N PHE A 444 21.73 -9.32 0.13
CA PHE A 444 21.68 -9.85 1.49
C PHE A 444 21.77 -11.39 1.57
N GLY A 445 22.51 -12.01 0.64
CA GLY A 445 22.73 -13.45 0.59
C GLY A 445 21.60 -14.26 -0.05
N GLU A 446 20.57 -13.60 -0.59
CA GLU A 446 19.46 -14.23 -1.31
C GLU A 446 19.34 -13.69 -2.74
N PRO A 447 18.92 -14.51 -3.71
CA PRO A 447 18.79 -14.07 -5.10
C PRO A 447 17.60 -13.12 -5.29
N THR A 448 17.88 -11.99 -5.93
CA THR A 448 16.90 -10.97 -6.36
C THR A 448 17.18 -10.56 -7.81
N ARG A 449 16.42 -9.59 -8.34
CA ARG A 449 16.65 -8.99 -9.65
C ARG A 449 16.64 -7.47 -9.58
N MET A 450 17.64 -6.85 -10.21
CA MET A 450 17.81 -5.40 -10.30
C MET A 450 17.79 -4.95 -11.77
N PRO A 451 17.39 -3.69 -12.06
CA PRO A 451 17.37 -3.19 -13.43
C PRO A 451 18.77 -3.15 -14.03
N ALA A 452 18.91 -3.67 -15.25
CA ALA A 452 20.17 -3.60 -16.01
C ALA A 452 20.49 -2.20 -16.57
N GLY A 453 19.53 -1.25 -16.47
CA GLY A 453 19.61 0.09 -17.06
C GLY A 453 20.89 0.86 -16.68
N PRO A 454 21.22 1.02 -15.38
CA PRO A 454 22.40 1.77 -14.96
C PRO A 454 23.71 1.21 -15.55
N ALA A 455 23.91 -0.11 -15.47
CA ALA A 455 25.10 -0.75 -16.02
C ALA A 455 25.17 -0.65 -17.55
N LYS A 456 24.04 -0.86 -18.25
CA LYS A 456 23.99 -0.72 -19.71
C LYS A 456 24.27 0.71 -20.17
N LEU A 457 23.71 1.72 -19.51
CA LEU A 457 23.98 3.12 -19.82
C LEU A 457 25.47 3.45 -19.60
N ALA A 458 26.05 3.00 -18.50
CA ALA A 458 27.47 3.22 -18.21
C ALA A 458 28.39 2.56 -19.25
N LEU A 459 28.03 1.38 -19.75
CA LEU A 459 28.81 0.69 -20.80
C LEU A 459 28.65 1.36 -22.17
N GLU A 460 27.44 1.82 -22.52
CA GLU A 460 27.15 2.42 -23.82
C GLU A 460 27.76 3.82 -23.95
N THR A 461 27.64 4.65 -22.91
CA THR A 461 28.08 6.06 -22.95
C THR A 461 29.44 6.27 -22.30
N GLY A 462 29.83 5.36 -21.40
CA GLY A 462 30.98 5.50 -20.52
C GLY A 462 30.86 6.60 -19.48
N ALA A 463 29.63 7.05 -19.20
CA ALA A 463 29.31 7.87 -18.04
C ALA A 463 29.72 7.17 -16.74
N ALA A 464 30.07 7.96 -15.73
CA ALA A 464 30.40 7.41 -14.41
C ALA A 464 29.14 6.83 -13.75
N LEU A 465 29.19 5.57 -13.32
CA LEU A 465 28.11 4.93 -12.55
C LEU A 465 28.38 5.11 -11.05
N LEU A 466 27.69 6.08 -10.45
CA LEU A 466 27.85 6.47 -9.05
C LEU A 466 26.69 5.87 -8.23
N PRO A 467 26.97 4.96 -7.27
CA PRO A 467 25.98 4.56 -6.29
C PRO A 467 25.63 5.73 -5.39
N VAL A 468 24.37 5.88 -5.03
CA VAL A 468 23.87 6.94 -4.15
C VAL A 468 22.99 6.31 -3.07
N HIS A 469 23.04 6.87 -1.86
CA HIS A 469 22.13 6.50 -0.78
C HIS A 469 21.54 7.72 -0.11
N CYS A 470 20.25 7.62 0.24
CA CYS A 470 19.53 8.64 0.99
C CYS A 470 18.97 8.01 2.26
N TRP A 471 19.01 8.74 3.38
CA TRP A 471 18.47 8.30 4.66
C TRP A 471 17.92 9.50 5.45
N TYR A 472 17.31 9.24 6.59
CA TYR A 472 16.81 10.30 7.47
C TYR A 472 17.76 10.52 8.64
N GLU A 473 18.09 11.79 8.88
CA GLU A 473 18.74 12.21 10.12
C GLU A 473 17.68 12.65 11.14
N THR A 474 18.11 12.89 12.38
CA THR A 474 17.19 13.32 13.45
C THR A 474 16.42 14.57 13.03
N ASP A 475 17.13 15.59 12.55
CA ASP A 475 16.57 16.90 12.19
C ASP A 475 16.77 17.25 10.70
N GLY A 476 16.94 16.26 9.83
CA GLY A 476 17.19 16.51 8.41
C GLY A 476 17.27 15.27 7.54
N TRP A 477 17.99 15.40 6.44
CA TRP A 477 18.20 14.35 5.45
C TRP A 477 19.68 14.09 5.29
N GLY A 478 20.07 12.83 5.14
CA GLY A 478 21.43 12.44 4.80
C GLY A 478 21.49 11.93 3.37
N PHE A 479 22.50 12.38 2.63
CA PHE A 479 22.77 11.93 1.26
C PHE A 479 24.25 11.64 1.09
N GLU A 480 24.57 10.54 0.42
CA GLU A 480 25.96 10.24 0.07
C GLU A 480 26.05 9.74 -1.37
N VAL A 481 26.95 10.36 -2.13
CA VAL A 481 27.38 9.88 -3.45
C VAL A 481 28.65 9.07 -3.25
N TYR A 482 28.65 7.81 -3.66
CA TYR A 482 29.80 6.92 -3.51
C TYR A 482 30.71 6.98 -4.75
N PRO A 483 31.98 6.53 -4.64
CA PRO A 483 32.87 6.41 -5.79
C PRO A 483 32.24 5.61 -6.94
N ALA A 484 32.61 5.98 -8.16
CA ALA A 484 32.11 5.30 -9.36
C ALA A 484 32.49 3.81 -9.35
N LEU A 485 31.55 2.97 -9.76
CA LEU A 485 31.81 1.54 -9.93
C LEU A 485 32.75 1.28 -11.11
N ASP A 486 33.55 0.23 -10.99
CA ASP A 486 34.38 -0.23 -12.09
C ASP A 486 33.54 -0.97 -13.15
N CYS A 487 33.42 -0.34 -14.32
CA CYS A 487 32.72 -0.88 -15.48
C CYS A 487 33.66 -1.58 -16.49
N ALA A 488 34.95 -1.72 -16.21
CA ALA A 488 35.94 -2.26 -17.14
C ALA A 488 35.67 -3.72 -17.56
N SER A 489 34.94 -4.48 -16.73
CA SER A 489 34.56 -5.86 -17.05
C SER A 489 33.67 -5.99 -18.30
N GLY A 490 32.98 -4.92 -18.71
CA GLY A 490 32.00 -4.96 -19.81
C GLY A 490 30.75 -5.80 -19.51
N ASN A 491 30.65 -6.38 -18.31
CA ASN A 491 29.60 -7.35 -17.98
C ASN A 491 28.53 -6.72 -17.09
N VAL A 492 27.32 -6.60 -17.63
CA VAL A 492 26.15 -6.04 -16.93
C VAL A 492 25.89 -6.74 -15.59
N GLY A 493 26.00 -8.07 -15.52
CA GLY A 493 25.76 -8.83 -14.29
C GLY A 493 26.77 -8.51 -13.21
N VAL A 494 28.06 -8.43 -13.56
CA VAL A 494 29.15 -8.09 -12.61
C VAL A 494 28.98 -6.68 -12.07
N ILE A 495 28.69 -5.72 -12.93
CA ILE A 495 28.50 -4.31 -12.55
C ILE A 495 27.25 -4.16 -11.66
N THR A 496 26.15 -4.84 -12.03
CA THR A 496 24.91 -4.80 -11.24
C THR A 496 25.09 -5.48 -9.89
N GLN A 497 25.88 -6.55 -9.80
CA GLN A 497 26.22 -7.18 -8.54
C GLN A 497 27.02 -6.23 -7.63
N ALA A 498 28.04 -5.55 -8.16
CA ALA A 498 28.80 -4.56 -7.39
C ALA A 498 27.91 -3.42 -6.88
N LEU A 499 26.92 -3.01 -7.68
CA LEU A 499 25.90 -2.04 -7.27
C LEU A 499 25.00 -2.60 -6.15
N ALA A 500 24.56 -3.85 -6.28
CA ALA A 500 23.76 -4.52 -5.26
C ALA A 500 24.51 -4.66 -3.93
N ASP A 501 25.79 -5.00 -3.96
CA ASP A 501 26.65 -5.11 -2.78
C ASP A 501 26.78 -3.76 -2.07
N ARG A 502 26.95 -2.68 -2.84
CA ARG A 502 26.98 -1.31 -2.31
C ARG A 502 25.63 -0.95 -1.68
N PHE A 503 24.51 -1.22 -2.34
CA PHE A 503 23.19 -0.98 -1.77
C PHE A 503 22.97 -1.78 -0.48
N ALA A 504 23.38 -3.04 -0.43
CA ALA A 504 23.24 -3.88 0.75
C ALA A 504 24.04 -3.32 1.94
N HIS A 505 25.28 -2.86 1.68
CA HIS A 505 26.10 -2.20 2.70
C HIS A 505 25.43 -0.93 3.25
N ASN A 506 24.92 -0.07 2.37
CA ASN A 506 24.33 1.21 2.76
C ASN A 506 23.00 1.01 3.51
N ILE A 507 22.14 0.13 2.99
CA ILE A 507 20.88 -0.22 3.65
C ILE A 507 21.16 -0.86 5.02
N ALA A 508 22.19 -1.69 5.17
CA ALA A 508 22.53 -2.26 6.49
C ALA A 508 22.89 -1.19 7.54
N ALA A 509 23.42 -0.04 7.12
CA ALA A 509 23.70 1.10 8.00
C ALA A 509 22.44 1.89 8.37
N HIS A 510 21.49 2.02 7.44
CA HIS A 510 20.23 2.77 7.62
C HIS A 510 18.99 1.94 7.28
N PRO A 511 18.75 0.79 7.95
CA PRO A 511 17.81 -0.18 7.42
C PRO A 511 16.36 0.31 7.59
N ALA A 512 16.07 1.07 8.66
CA ALA A 512 14.75 1.65 8.89
C ALA A 512 14.29 2.61 7.79
N ASP A 513 15.22 3.20 7.04
CA ASP A 513 14.93 4.21 6.03
C ASP A 513 14.71 3.62 4.64
N TRP A 514 14.87 2.30 4.47
CA TRP A 514 14.61 1.62 3.21
C TRP A 514 13.13 1.23 3.07
N HIS A 515 12.43 1.89 2.15
CA HIS A 515 10.97 1.82 1.99
C HIS A 515 10.51 0.63 1.13
N MET A 516 11.07 -0.56 1.38
CA MET A 516 10.77 -1.77 0.60
C MET A 516 9.67 -2.62 1.22
N LEU A 517 8.42 -2.14 1.11
CA LEU A 517 7.23 -2.85 1.60
C LEU A 517 6.69 -3.88 0.59
N GLN A 518 7.16 -3.82 -0.65
CA GLN A 518 6.79 -4.77 -1.70
C GLN A 518 7.74 -5.99 -1.69
N PRO A 519 7.31 -7.14 -2.23
CA PRO A 519 8.20 -8.28 -2.42
C PRO A 519 9.45 -7.86 -3.20
N GLN A 520 10.62 -8.24 -2.68
CA GLN A 520 11.93 -7.93 -3.23
C GLN A 520 12.68 -9.19 -3.66
N TRP A 521 12.65 -10.27 -2.87
CA TRP A 521 13.37 -11.49 -3.20
C TRP A 521 12.53 -12.41 -4.09
N LEU A 522 13.20 -13.23 -4.90
CA LEU A 522 12.51 -14.19 -5.77
C LEU A 522 11.74 -15.24 -4.97
N ALA A 523 12.22 -15.58 -3.77
CA ALA A 523 11.58 -16.52 -2.86
C ALA A 523 10.19 -16.05 -2.39
N ASP A 524 9.98 -14.73 -2.27
CA ASP A 524 8.73 -14.12 -1.78
C ASP A 524 7.60 -14.11 -2.83
N LEU A 525 7.91 -14.49 -4.08
CA LEU A 525 6.94 -14.47 -5.16
C LEU A 525 6.06 -15.73 -5.15
N PRO A 526 4.76 -15.62 -5.52
CA PRO A 526 3.90 -16.79 -5.70
C PRO A 526 4.52 -17.79 -6.68
N GLU A 527 4.32 -19.09 -6.44
CA GLU A 527 4.89 -20.19 -7.24
C GLU A 527 4.69 -19.99 -8.75
N GLU A 528 3.48 -19.60 -9.15
CA GLU A 528 3.12 -19.35 -10.55
C GLU A 528 4.00 -18.26 -11.18
N ARG A 529 4.27 -17.18 -10.43
CA ARG A 529 5.11 -16.07 -10.87
C ARG A 529 6.56 -16.53 -10.98
N ARG A 530 7.08 -17.29 -10.00
CA ARG A 530 8.44 -17.86 -10.06
C ARG A 530 8.62 -18.78 -11.26
N ALA A 531 7.65 -19.65 -11.52
CA ALA A 531 7.65 -20.56 -12.66
C ALA A 531 7.68 -19.82 -14.01
N SER A 532 6.96 -18.69 -14.13
CA SER A 532 6.99 -17.86 -15.34
C SER A 532 8.32 -17.13 -15.58
N LEU A 533 9.10 -16.88 -14.52
CA LEU A 533 10.44 -16.28 -14.63
C LEU A 533 11.52 -17.30 -15.03
N GLY A 534 11.28 -18.60 -14.79
CA GLY A 534 12.23 -19.70 -15.05
C GLY A 534 12.07 -20.42 -16.40
N ARG A 535 11.02 -20.15 -17.18
CA ARG A 535 10.83 -20.75 -18.52
C ARG A 535 11.60 -19.96 -19.59
N PRO A 536 12.52 -20.59 -20.36
CA PRO A 536 13.12 -19.95 -21.53
C PRO A 536 12.03 -19.69 -22.60
N ASP A 537 12.07 -18.53 -23.26
CA ASP A 537 11.12 -18.17 -24.33
C ASP A 537 11.23 -19.19 -25.47
N ALA A 538 10.19 -20.02 -25.64
CA ALA A 538 9.90 -20.64 -26.91
C ALA A 538 9.04 -19.65 -27.72
N ASP A 539 9.55 -19.32 -28.91
CA ASP A 539 8.82 -18.78 -30.06
C ASP A 539 8.17 -17.38 -29.93
N ARG A 540 8.96 -16.35 -30.23
CA ARG A 540 8.46 -15.11 -30.89
C ARG A 540 9.04 -14.80 -32.27
N HIS A 541 9.95 -15.63 -32.76
CA HIS A 541 10.36 -15.60 -34.17
C HIS A 541 10.36 -17.02 -34.68
N GLY A 542 9.35 -17.37 -35.48
CA GLY A 542 9.23 -18.67 -36.10
C GLY A 542 10.38 -18.91 -37.08
N LEU A 543 11.46 -19.54 -36.62
CA LEU A 543 12.42 -20.29 -37.42
C LEU A 543 12.94 -21.45 -36.58
N PRO A 544 12.92 -22.70 -37.07
CA PRO A 544 13.40 -23.84 -36.31
C PRO A 544 14.93 -23.78 -36.21
N VAL A 545 15.45 -23.64 -34.98
CA VAL A 545 16.88 -23.83 -34.71
C VAL A 545 17.18 -25.31 -34.84
N LEU A 546 17.85 -25.65 -35.94
CA LEU A 546 18.42 -26.97 -36.19
C LEU A 546 19.40 -27.31 -35.07
N VAL A 547 19.10 -28.36 -34.30
CA VAL A 547 20.02 -28.95 -33.32
C VAL A 547 21.27 -29.42 -34.06
N ARG A 548 22.37 -28.67 -33.94
CA ARG A 548 23.67 -29.04 -34.47
C ARG A 548 24.24 -30.18 -33.61
N ARG A 549 24.04 -31.43 -34.03
CA ARG A 549 24.75 -32.60 -33.49
C ARG A 549 26.26 -32.37 -33.62
N SER A 550 26.98 -32.44 -32.51
CA SER A 550 28.43 -32.35 -32.46
C SER A 550 29.06 -33.50 -33.27
N ARG A 551 29.91 -33.16 -34.24
CA ARG A 551 30.90 -34.10 -34.76
C ARG A 551 31.96 -34.33 -33.67
N ARG A 552 31.95 -35.51 -33.04
CA ARG A 552 33.14 -36.04 -32.37
C ARG A 552 34.13 -36.46 -33.45
N GLY A 553 35.36 -35.99 -33.32
CA GLY A 553 36.47 -36.29 -34.23
C GLY A 553 36.82 -37.77 -34.25
N ALA A 554 37.08 -38.28 -35.45
CA ALA A 554 37.82 -39.51 -35.65
C ALA A 554 39.29 -39.11 -35.84
N VAL A 555 40.11 -39.46 -34.85
CA VAL A 555 41.56 -39.44 -34.94
C VAL A 555 42.01 -40.67 -35.71
N THR A 556 42.90 -40.43 -36.66
CA THR A 556 43.63 -41.40 -37.46
C THR A 556 44.48 -42.34 -36.59
N ARG A 557 44.43 -43.65 -36.88
CA ARG A 557 45.59 -44.54 -36.71
C ARG A 557 45.51 -45.69 -37.70
N ALA A 558 46.35 -45.60 -38.72
CA ALA A 558 46.76 -46.73 -39.55
C ALA A 558 47.89 -47.46 -38.82
N ALA A 559 47.78 -48.78 -38.66
CA ALA A 559 48.92 -49.69 -38.53
C ALA A 559 48.43 -51.16 -38.61
N ALA A 560 49.02 -51.88 -39.56
CA ALA A 560 49.33 -53.32 -39.59
C ALA A 560 48.18 -54.35 -39.58
N GLY A 561 48.19 -55.21 -40.61
CA GLY A 561 47.45 -56.47 -40.68
C GLY A 561 46.95 -56.77 -42.08
#